data_AF-M3I0G0-F1
#
_entry.id   AF-M3I0G0-F1
#
_cell.length_a   1.000
_cell.length_b   1.000
_cell.length_c   1.000
_cell.angle_alpha   90.00
_cell.angle_beta   90.00
_cell.angle_gamma   90.00
#
_symmetry.space_group_name_H-M   'P 1'
#
loop_
_entity.id
_entity.type
_entity.pdbx_description
1 polymer ?
#
loop_
_entity_poly.entity_id
_entity_poly.type
_entity_poly.pdbx_seq_one_letter_code
_entity_poly.pdbx_strand_id
1 'polypeptide(L)'
;NQAQILKDVDTVTESFFKDYIDTVKKLGVKVQKAQHSEEELLKTLVLEKDQSNSIVDYIYFGREADGSHFQSSNNKLTPEKDNYDPRKRGWYMDTKAANRAIYTEPYIDAMSQSLVMTFAVPVNEGGKFAGVAAIDLKIDALSKKILDMGKTEYGYVYLMNKDGLILMHSDPSNIGKTVPASKYLAEEYAAKR
;
A
#
# COMPACT_ATOMS: atom_id res chain seq x y z
N ASN A 1 10.47 -7.65 -29.00
CA ASN A 1 9.19 -8.40 -29.05
C ASN A 1 8.28 -7.86 -27.94
N GLN A 2 7.18 -7.19 -28.27
CA GLN A 2 6.29 -6.52 -27.30
C GLN A 2 5.58 -7.49 -26.35
N ALA A 3 5.26 -8.71 -26.80
CA ALA A 3 4.61 -9.71 -25.96
C ALA A 3 5.53 -10.17 -24.80
N GLN A 4 6.83 -10.29 -25.06
CA GLN A 4 7.80 -10.62 -24.02
C GLN A 4 7.94 -9.49 -23.01
N ILE A 5 7.97 -8.23 -23.47
CA ILE A 5 8.04 -7.05 -22.60
C ILE A 5 6.85 -7.00 -21.64
N LEU A 6 5.64 -7.22 -22.15
CA LEU A 6 4.43 -7.26 -21.30
C LEU A 6 4.51 -8.40 -20.28
N LYS A 7 4.97 -9.59 -20.69
CA LYS A 7 5.15 -10.74 -19.78
C LYS A 7 6.17 -10.44 -18.68
N ASP A 8 7.27 -9.77 -19.02
CA ASP A 8 8.32 -9.43 -18.06
C ASP A 8 7.83 -8.37 -17.06
N VAL A 9 7.13 -7.34 -17.55
CA VAL A 9 6.52 -6.31 -16.68
C VAL A 9 5.48 -6.93 -15.75
N ASP A 10 4.63 -7.81 -16.26
CA ASP A 10 3.63 -8.53 -15.47
C ASP A 10 4.29 -9.37 -14.37
N THR A 11 5.28 -10.18 -14.72
CA THR A 11 6.04 -11.02 -13.77
C THR A 11 6.69 -10.19 -12.67
N VAL A 12 7.34 -9.08 -13.02
CA VAL A 12 7.98 -8.18 -12.04
C VAL A 12 6.95 -7.49 -11.16
N THR A 13 5.81 -7.10 -11.74
CA THR A 13 4.70 -6.49 -10.99
C THR A 13 4.13 -7.48 -9.99
N GLU A 14 3.78 -8.70 -10.42
CA GLU A 14 3.28 -9.74 -9.53
C GLU A 14 4.25 -10.07 -8.40
N SER A 15 5.54 -10.23 -8.70
CA SER A 15 6.57 -10.46 -7.68
C SER A 15 6.63 -9.31 -6.69
N PHE A 16 6.59 -8.06 -7.17
CA PHE A 16 6.62 -6.89 -6.30
C PHE A 16 5.45 -6.87 -5.32
N PHE A 17 4.21 -7.01 -5.82
CA PHE A 17 3.02 -6.99 -4.96
C PHE A 17 3.03 -8.15 -3.97
N LYS A 18 3.46 -9.34 -4.41
CA LYS A 18 3.61 -10.51 -3.55
C LYS A 18 4.64 -10.25 -2.45
N ASP A 19 5.81 -9.72 -2.79
CA ASP A 19 6.89 -9.46 -1.85
C ASP A 19 6.47 -8.45 -0.77
N TYR A 20 5.72 -7.40 -1.13
CA TYR A 20 5.21 -6.45 -0.15
C TYR A 20 4.03 -6.98 0.68
N ILE A 21 3.18 -7.84 0.11
CA ILE A 21 2.19 -8.60 0.90
C ILE A 21 2.88 -9.51 1.93
N ASP A 22 3.95 -10.20 1.55
CA ASP A 22 4.70 -11.05 2.46
C ASP A 22 5.48 -10.22 3.50
N THR A 23 5.95 -9.03 3.12
CA THR A 23 6.60 -8.07 4.03
C THR A 23 5.63 -7.54 5.07
N VAL A 24 4.43 -7.07 4.67
CA VAL A 24 3.45 -6.56 5.65
C VAL A 24 2.93 -7.68 6.56
N LYS A 25 2.81 -8.92 6.08
CA LYS A 25 2.49 -10.06 6.95
C LYS A 25 3.56 -10.27 8.04
N LYS A 26 4.84 -10.21 7.68
CA LYS A 26 5.95 -10.29 8.65
C LYS A 26 5.91 -9.14 9.65
N LEU A 27 5.63 -7.92 9.18
CA LEU A 27 5.40 -6.76 10.05
C LEU A 27 4.25 -7.03 11.04
N GLY A 28 3.11 -7.55 10.57
CA GLY A 28 1.98 -7.90 11.42
C GLY A 28 2.36 -8.84 12.58
N VAL A 29 3.19 -9.84 12.32
CA VAL A 29 3.72 -10.75 13.37
C VAL A 29 4.63 -10.02 14.36
N LYS A 30 5.47 -9.09 13.90
CA LYS A 30 6.35 -8.28 14.78
C LYS A 30 5.52 -7.33 15.65
N VAL A 31 4.55 -6.64 15.06
CA VAL A 31 3.62 -5.76 15.75
C VAL A 31 2.78 -6.53 16.77
N GLN A 32 2.27 -7.72 16.41
CA GLN A 32 1.54 -8.59 17.34
C GLN A 32 2.31 -8.81 18.64
N LYS A 33 3.62 -9.09 18.55
CA LYS A 33 4.49 -9.32 19.72
C LYS A 33 4.81 -8.05 20.50
N ALA A 34 4.99 -6.93 19.79
CA ALA A 34 5.46 -5.68 20.38
C ALA A 34 4.35 -4.80 20.96
N GLN A 35 3.09 -4.95 20.52
CA GLN A 35 1.98 -4.02 20.80
C GLN A 35 1.61 -3.84 22.29
N HIS A 36 2.13 -4.70 23.18
CA HIS A 36 1.91 -4.66 24.63
C HIS A 36 2.73 -3.57 25.34
N SER A 37 3.73 -2.99 24.68
CA SER A 37 4.49 -1.84 25.15
C SER A 37 4.56 -0.80 24.04
N GLU A 38 4.20 0.45 24.34
CA GLU A 38 4.27 1.53 23.36
C GLU A 38 5.72 1.78 22.90
N GLU A 39 6.67 1.66 23.83
CA GLU A 39 8.10 1.82 23.54
C GLU A 39 8.60 0.73 22.58
N GLU A 40 8.31 -0.55 22.86
CA GLU A 40 8.74 -1.65 22.00
C GLU A 40 8.04 -1.63 20.64
N LEU A 41 6.76 -1.24 20.60
CA LEU A 41 6.02 -1.06 19.36
C LEU A 41 6.66 0.04 18.49
N LEU A 42 6.90 1.22 19.05
CA LEU A 42 7.53 2.32 18.31
C LEU A 42 8.92 1.95 17.84
N LYS A 43 9.75 1.36 18.71
CA LYS A 43 11.07 0.86 18.36
C LYS A 43 11.02 -0.16 17.21
N THR A 44 10.07 -1.09 17.25
CA THR A 44 9.87 -2.06 16.16
C THR A 44 9.55 -1.35 14.85
N LEU A 45 8.61 -0.42 14.83
CA LEU A 45 8.21 0.31 13.61
C LEU A 45 9.37 1.15 13.03
N VAL A 46 10.14 1.81 13.90
CA VAL A 46 11.35 2.58 13.51
C VAL A 46 12.39 1.65 12.87
N LEU A 47 12.71 0.52 13.52
CA LEU A 47 13.69 -0.43 13.00
C LEU A 47 13.26 -1.03 11.64
N GLU A 48 11.99 -1.37 11.47
CA GLU A 48 11.48 -1.84 10.17
C GLU A 48 11.63 -0.78 9.08
N LYS A 49 11.42 0.50 9.43
CA LYS A 49 11.56 1.61 8.48
C LYS A 49 13.02 1.86 8.14
N ASP A 50 13.94 1.80 9.11
CA ASP A 50 15.38 1.99 8.89
C ASP A 50 15.97 0.90 7.99
N GLN A 51 15.44 -0.32 8.08
CA GLN A 51 15.84 -1.45 7.23
C GLN A 51 15.16 -1.45 5.85
N SER A 52 14.13 -0.62 5.67
CA SER A 52 13.40 -0.52 4.42
C SER A 52 14.14 0.35 3.40
N ASN A 53 13.87 0.11 2.11
CA ASN A 53 14.38 0.99 1.06
C ASN A 53 13.58 2.31 1.00
N SER A 54 14.05 3.25 0.18
CA SER A 54 13.50 4.60 0.07
C SER A 54 12.08 4.69 -0.50
N ILE A 55 11.52 3.62 -1.09
CA ILE A 55 10.15 3.65 -1.61
C ILE A 55 9.12 3.54 -0.49
N VAL A 56 9.50 3.00 0.68
CA VAL A 56 8.66 2.96 1.87
C VAL A 56 8.63 4.36 2.48
N ASP A 57 7.44 4.97 2.56
CA ASP A 57 7.21 6.26 3.18
C ASP A 57 7.05 6.10 4.70
N TYR A 58 6.04 5.35 5.12
CA TYR A 58 5.74 5.10 6.53
C TYR A 58 5.46 3.62 6.81
N ILE A 59 5.78 3.21 8.03
CA ILE A 59 5.36 1.93 8.61
C ILE A 59 4.63 2.24 9.91
N TYR A 60 3.45 1.66 10.12
CA TYR A 60 2.58 2.05 11.23
C TYR A 60 1.63 0.96 11.69
N PHE A 61 1.06 1.19 12.88
CA PHE A 61 0.01 0.37 13.47
C PHE A 61 -1.13 1.25 13.97
N GLY A 62 -2.35 0.98 13.51
CA GLY A 62 -3.57 1.52 14.10
C GLY A 62 -4.16 0.53 15.10
N ARG A 63 -4.25 0.92 16.37
CA ARG A 63 -4.80 0.08 17.45
C ARG A 63 -6.33 0.21 17.48
N GLU A 64 -7.03 -0.93 17.53
CA GLU A 64 -8.50 -0.97 17.56
C GLU A 64 -9.07 -0.40 18.88
N ALA A 65 -8.44 -0.77 20.01
CA ALA A 65 -8.98 -0.55 21.35
C ALA A 65 -9.20 0.94 21.69
N ASP A 66 -8.31 1.82 21.24
CA ASP A 66 -8.27 3.23 21.60
C ASP A 66 -8.16 4.17 20.37
N GLY A 67 -7.94 3.62 19.17
CA GLY A 67 -7.69 4.44 17.97
C GLY A 67 -6.29 5.06 17.93
N SER A 68 -5.36 4.65 18.81
CA SER A 68 -3.98 5.12 18.76
C SER A 68 -3.32 4.72 17.43
N HIS A 69 -2.58 5.64 16.83
CA HIS A 69 -1.84 5.44 15.59
C HIS A 69 -0.33 5.61 15.83
N PHE A 70 0.40 4.50 15.84
CA PHE A 70 1.84 4.45 16.06
C PHE A 70 2.58 4.45 14.73
N GLN A 71 3.61 5.29 14.60
CA GLN A 71 4.31 5.51 13.33
C GLN A 71 5.81 5.30 13.48
N SER A 72 6.45 4.87 12.39
CA SER A 72 7.90 4.71 12.26
C SER A 72 8.70 6.00 12.35
N SER A 73 8.05 7.17 12.40
CA SER A 73 8.66 8.46 12.75
C SER A 73 8.89 8.63 14.26
N ASN A 74 8.76 7.54 15.03
CA ASN A 74 8.78 7.53 16.48
C ASN A 74 7.71 8.46 17.09
N ASN A 75 6.51 8.44 16.50
CA ASN A 75 5.38 9.28 16.92
C ASN A 75 4.11 8.46 17.13
N LYS A 76 3.22 8.97 17.98
CA LYS A 76 1.89 8.42 18.26
C LYS A 76 0.86 9.53 18.12
N LEU A 77 -0.20 9.27 17.35
CA LEU A 77 -1.38 10.13 17.27
C LEU A 77 -2.56 9.48 17.98
N THR A 78 -3.47 10.28 18.53
CA THR A 78 -4.75 9.81 19.05
C THR A 78 -5.93 10.62 18.50
N PRO A 79 -7.14 10.05 18.45
CA PRO A 79 -8.32 10.76 17.97
C PRO A 79 -8.59 12.05 18.76
N GLU A 80 -8.41 12.03 20.08
CA GLU A 80 -8.75 13.13 20.98
C GLU A 80 -7.77 14.30 20.86
N LYS A 81 -6.48 14.00 20.67
CA LYS A 81 -5.41 15.01 20.67
C LYS A 81 -5.14 15.54 19.26
N ASP A 82 -5.13 14.65 18.27
CA ASP A 82 -4.60 14.95 16.94
C ASP A 82 -5.70 14.96 15.87
N ASN A 83 -6.97 14.72 16.26
CA ASN A 83 -8.11 14.61 15.35
C ASN A 83 -7.86 13.60 14.21
N TYR A 84 -7.09 12.55 14.50
CA TYR A 84 -6.75 11.49 13.57
C TYR A 84 -7.16 10.14 14.15
N ASP A 85 -8.06 9.44 13.46
CA ASP A 85 -8.51 8.10 13.84
C ASP A 85 -8.19 7.12 12.70
N PRO A 86 -7.22 6.20 12.87
CA PRO A 86 -6.86 5.23 11.84
C PRO A 86 -8.03 4.31 11.48
N ARG A 87 -8.99 4.07 12.39
CA ARG A 87 -10.12 3.15 12.18
C ARG A 87 -11.11 3.65 11.14
N LYS A 88 -11.07 4.95 10.82
CA LYS A 88 -11.91 5.60 9.80
C LYS A 88 -11.24 5.69 8.43
N ARG A 89 -10.01 5.18 8.29
CA ARG A 89 -9.25 5.25 7.05
C ARG A 89 -9.55 4.04 6.17
N GLY A 90 -9.58 4.23 4.84
CA GLY A 90 -9.90 3.17 3.88
C GLY A 90 -9.03 1.93 4.06
N TRP A 91 -7.71 2.09 4.12
CA TRP A 91 -6.77 1.00 4.37
C TRP A 91 -7.10 0.19 5.65
N TYR A 92 -7.62 0.83 6.69
CA TYR A 92 -7.98 0.15 7.93
C TYR A 92 -9.29 -0.62 7.78
N MET A 93 -10.32 0.05 7.28
CA MET A 93 -11.66 -0.51 7.10
C MET A 93 -11.63 -1.69 6.11
N ASP A 94 -10.94 -1.53 4.99
CA ASP A 94 -10.80 -2.54 3.95
C ASP A 94 -10.05 -3.76 4.48
N THR A 95 -8.96 -3.56 5.22
CA THR A 95 -8.19 -4.66 5.82
C THR A 95 -9.01 -5.41 6.86
N LYS A 96 -9.73 -4.68 7.72
CA LYS A 96 -10.60 -5.27 8.74
C LYS A 96 -11.73 -6.08 8.11
N ALA A 97 -12.37 -5.54 7.07
CA ALA A 97 -13.44 -6.21 6.33
C ALA A 97 -12.94 -7.46 5.59
N ALA A 98 -11.77 -7.37 4.96
CA ALA A 98 -11.17 -8.49 4.22
C ALA A 98 -10.61 -9.58 5.15
N ASN A 99 -10.24 -9.23 6.39
CA ASN A 99 -9.59 -10.12 7.37
C ASN A 99 -8.40 -10.89 6.79
N ARG A 100 -7.61 -10.23 5.94
CA ARG A 100 -6.39 -10.75 5.33
C ARG A 100 -5.49 -9.59 4.93
N ALA A 101 -4.24 -9.91 4.55
CA ALA A 101 -3.38 -8.90 3.95
C ALA A 101 -3.98 -8.40 2.62
N ILE A 102 -3.93 -7.08 2.41
CA ILE A 102 -4.38 -6.39 1.21
C ILE A 102 -3.38 -5.33 0.78
N TYR A 103 -3.60 -4.79 -0.41
CA TYR A 103 -3.09 -3.48 -0.81
C TYR A 103 -4.26 -2.61 -1.26
N THR A 104 -4.13 -1.30 -1.10
CA THR A 104 -5.15 -0.33 -1.55
C THR A 104 -4.94 0.07 -3.00
N GLU A 105 -5.94 0.74 -3.58
CA GLU A 105 -5.69 1.63 -4.72
C GLU A 105 -4.87 2.86 -4.28
N PRO A 106 -4.23 3.59 -5.20
CA PRO A 106 -3.50 4.81 -4.85
C PRO A 106 -4.41 5.87 -4.23
N TYR A 107 -3.95 6.52 -3.17
CA TYR A 107 -4.64 7.63 -2.53
C TYR A 107 -3.64 8.63 -1.93
N ILE A 108 -4.11 9.84 -1.63
CA ILE A 108 -3.28 10.86 -0.97
C ILE A 108 -3.24 10.55 0.53
N ASP A 109 -2.05 10.29 1.05
CA ASP A 109 -1.86 10.07 2.48
C ASP A 109 -2.23 11.33 3.29
N ALA A 110 -2.88 11.13 4.43
CA ALA A 110 -3.36 12.22 5.26
C ALA A 110 -2.21 12.98 5.94
N MET A 111 -1.10 12.31 6.23
CA MET A 111 0.02 12.87 6.98
C MET A 111 1.08 13.45 6.05
N SER A 112 1.55 12.66 5.08
CA SER A 112 2.64 13.03 4.18
C SER A 112 2.18 13.85 2.98
N GLN A 113 0.87 13.88 2.70
CA GLN A 113 0.28 14.47 1.49
C GLN A 113 0.85 13.89 0.18
N SER A 114 1.53 12.76 0.28
CA SER A 114 2.09 12.05 -0.87
C SER A 114 1.06 11.07 -1.43
N LEU A 115 1.14 10.82 -2.74
CA LEU A 115 0.37 9.75 -3.36
C LEU A 115 1.00 8.40 -3.02
N VAL A 116 0.27 7.58 -2.27
CA VAL A 116 0.76 6.31 -1.76
C VAL A 116 -0.15 5.16 -2.16
N MET A 117 0.42 3.95 -2.07
CA MET A 117 -0.33 2.71 -2.01
C MET A 117 0.00 2.03 -0.68
N THR A 118 -1.02 1.65 0.08
CA THR A 118 -0.84 1.03 1.39
C THR A 118 -0.95 -0.48 1.28
N PHE A 119 0.05 -1.19 1.78
CA PHE A 119 -0.03 -2.61 2.07
C PHE A 119 -0.39 -2.76 3.54
N ALA A 120 -1.42 -3.55 3.85
CA ALA A 120 -1.97 -3.64 5.19
C ALA A 120 -2.32 -5.08 5.57
N VAL A 121 -2.25 -5.40 6.86
CA VAL A 121 -2.58 -6.72 7.41
C VAL A 121 -3.32 -6.57 8.74
N PRO A 122 -4.37 -7.39 9.00
CA PRO A 122 -4.99 -7.42 10.32
C PRO A 122 -4.01 -8.03 11.33
N VAL A 123 -3.95 -7.42 12.52
CA VAL A 123 -3.23 -7.96 13.67
C VAL A 123 -4.27 -8.48 14.65
N ASN A 124 -4.19 -9.77 14.98
CA ASN A 124 -5.08 -10.42 15.92
C ASN A 124 -4.29 -10.86 17.16
N GLU A 125 -4.84 -10.71 18.36
CA GLU A 125 -4.24 -11.09 19.64
C GLU A 125 -5.25 -11.91 20.45
N GLY A 126 -4.86 -13.12 20.90
CA GLY A 126 -5.77 -14.00 21.64
C GLY A 126 -7.09 -14.29 20.92
N GLY A 127 -7.09 -14.33 19.58
CA GLY A 127 -8.29 -14.52 18.75
C GLY A 127 -9.17 -13.28 18.58
N LYS A 128 -8.74 -12.11 19.08
CA LYS A 128 -9.45 -10.83 18.93
C LYS A 128 -8.69 -9.91 17.98
N PHE A 129 -9.43 -9.13 17.19
CA PHE A 129 -8.85 -8.11 16.34
C PHE A 129 -8.24 -6.98 17.19
N ALA A 130 -6.92 -6.81 17.10
CA ALA A 130 -6.17 -5.82 17.87
C ALA A 130 -5.89 -4.55 17.07
N GLY A 131 -5.90 -4.63 15.73
CA GLY A 131 -5.74 -3.49 14.85
C GLY A 131 -5.22 -3.86 13.47
N VAL A 132 -4.64 -2.88 12.78
CA VAL A 132 -4.06 -3.05 11.44
C VAL A 132 -2.64 -2.52 11.42
N ALA A 133 -1.69 -3.34 10.96
CA ALA A 133 -0.33 -2.94 10.66
C ALA A 133 -0.22 -2.67 9.15
N ALA A 134 0.51 -1.64 8.77
CA ALA A 134 0.56 -1.18 7.39
C ALA A 134 1.90 -0.52 7.01
N ILE A 135 2.15 -0.53 5.70
CA ILE A 135 3.33 0.02 5.03
C ILE A 135 2.83 0.87 3.86
N ASP A 136 3.20 2.14 3.84
CA ASP A 136 2.94 3.04 2.71
C ASP A 136 4.11 3.04 1.75
N LEU A 137 3.81 2.85 0.47
CA LEU A 137 4.78 2.95 -0.61
C LEU A 137 4.48 4.18 -1.46
N LYS A 138 5.51 4.98 -1.75
CA LYS A 138 5.42 6.08 -2.71
C LYS A 138 5.23 5.49 -4.11
N ILE A 139 4.05 5.72 -4.70
CA ILE A 139 3.65 5.03 -5.93
C ILE A 139 4.41 5.53 -7.16
N ASP A 140 4.95 6.74 -7.10
CA ASP A 140 5.77 7.36 -8.14
C ASP A 140 7.11 6.61 -8.31
N ALA A 141 7.79 6.30 -7.21
CA ALA A 141 9.03 5.54 -7.20
C ALA A 141 8.84 4.11 -7.70
N LEU A 142 7.71 3.50 -7.32
CA LEU A 142 7.32 2.18 -7.83
C LEU A 142 7.03 2.20 -9.34
N SER A 143 6.26 3.19 -9.79
CA SER A 143 5.91 3.39 -11.20
C SER A 143 7.16 3.52 -12.04
N LYS A 144 8.15 4.29 -11.60
CA LYS A 144 9.42 4.41 -12.33
C LYS A 144 10.12 3.05 -12.46
N LYS A 145 10.28 2.31 -11.36
CA LYS A 145 11.03 1.05 -11.35
C LYS A 145 10.42 -0.02 -12.26
N ILE A 146 9.10 -0.18 -12.22
CA ILE A 146 8.39 -1.23 -12.98
C ILE A 146 8.18 -0.80 -14.44
N LEU A 147 7.82 0.47 -14.68
CA LEU A 147 7.44 0.91 -16.02
C LEU A 147 8.65 1.24 -16.92
N ASP A 148 9.82 1.57 -16.35
CA ASP A 148 11.05 1.77 -17.13
C ASP A 148 11.46 0.48 -17.88
N MET A 149 11.13 -0.71 -17.34
CA MET A 149 11.36 -1.99 -18.02
C MET A 149 10.47 -2.18 -19.26
N GLY A 150 9.27 -1.58 -19.24
CA GLY A 150 8.29 -1.67 -20.32
C GLY A 150 8.49 -0.65 -21.43
N LYS A 151 9.43 0.29 -21.26
CA LYS A 151 9.61 1.42 -22.17
C LYS A 151 10.38 1.00 -23.42
N THR A 152 9.84 1.39 -24.58
CA THR A 152 10.46 1.21 -25.89
C THR A 152 10.42 2.54 -26.65
N GLU A 153 11.03 2.61 -27.84
CA GLU A 153 11.03 3.80 -28.68
C GLU A 153 9.61 4.31 -29.01
N TYR A 154 8.63 3.40 -29.15
CA TYR A 154 7.27 3.73 -29.57
C TYR A 154 6.18 3.23 -28.60
N GLY A 155 6.55 2.83 -27.39
CA GLY A 155 5.63 2.19 -26.46
C GLY A 155 6.01 2.36 -25.00
N TYR A 156 4.99 2.38 -24.15
CA TYR A 156 5.12 2.40 -22.70
C TYR A 156 4.06 1.49 -22.09
N VAL A 157 4.22 1.18 -20.81
CA VAL A 157 3.28 0.37 -20.03
C VAL A 157 2.73 1.21 -18.89
N TYR A 158 1.51 0.90 -18.45
CA TYR A 158 0.91 1.41 -17.23
C TYR A 158 0.03 0.32 -16.62
N LEU A 159 -0.26 0.41 -15.32
CA LEU A 159 -1.12 -0.55 -14.61
C LEU A 159 -2.46 0.11 -14.30
N MET A 160 -3.56 -0.61 -14.50
CA MET A 160 -4.91 -0.17 -14.14
C MET A 160 -5.71 -1.31 -13.52
N ASN A 161 -6.71 -0.98 -12.70
CA ASN A 161 -7.67 -1.95 -12.20
C ASN A 161 -8.72 -2.31 -13.27
N LYS A 162 -9.61 -3.26 -12.94
CA LYS A 162 -10.70 -3.71 -13.83
C LYS A 162 -11.73 -2.63 -14.20
N ASP A 163 -11.76 -1.53 -13.46
CA ASP A 163 -12.69 -0.42 -13.66
C ASP A 163 -12.02 0.75 -14.41
N GLY A 164 -10.78 0.55 -14.88
CA GLY A 164 -10.01 1.53 -15.65
C GLY A 164 -9.32 2.60 -14.80
N LEU A 165 -9.30 2.47 -13.47
CA LEU A 165 -8.52 3.36 -12.59
C LEU A 165 -7.03 3.05 -12.77
N ILE A 166 -6.25 4.05 -13.15
CA ILE A 166 -4.81 3.92 -13.34
C ILE A 166 -4.12 3.83 -11.98
N LEU A 167 -3.45 2.71 -11.71
CA LEU A 167 -2.74 2.43 -10.46
C LEU A 167 -1.27 2.87 -10.52
N MET A 168 -0.64 2.75 -11.70
CA MET A 168 0.76 3.12 -11.92
C MET A 168 0.92 3.70 -13.31
N HIS A 169 1.63 4.81 -13.43
CA HIS A 169 1.84 5.50 -14.71
C HIS A 169 3.16 6.28 -14.69
N SER A 170 3.81 6.41 -15.85
CA SER A 170 5.08 7.14 -16.00
C SER A 170 4.92 8.65 -15.79
N ASP A 171 3.78 9.20 -16.21
CA ASP A 171 3.28 10.50 -15.80
C ASP A 171 2.42 10.37 -14.52
N PRO A 172 2.90 10.86 -13.36
CA PRO A 172 2.19 10.76 -12.09
C PRO A 172 0.83 11.45 -12.09
N SER A 173 0.60 12.42 -12.99
CA SER A 173 -0.67 13.15 -13.06
C SER A 173 -1.86 12.27 -13.49
N ASN A 174 -1.60 11.08 -14.04
CA ASN A 174 -2.62 10.11 -14.41
C ASN A 174 -2.91 9.07 -13.32
N ILE A 175 -2.06 8.94 -12.30
CA ILE A 175 -2.25 7.93 -11.24
C ILE A 175 -3.47 8.33 -10.39
N GLY A 176 -4.29 7.34 -10.05
CA GLY A 176 -5.54 7.54 -9.31
C GLY A 176 -6.66 8.16 -10.14
N LYS A 177 -6.55 8.15 -11.48
CA LYS A 177 -7.58 8.64 -12.39
C LYS A 177 -8.08 7.55 -13.32
N THR A 178 -9.36 7.65 -13.65
CA THR A 178 -9.95 6.95 -14.80
C THR A 178 -10.06 7.97 -15.93
N VAL A 179 -9.34 7.74 -17.02
CA VAL A 179 -9.36 8.60 -18.21
C VAL A 179 -10.18 7.92 -19.32
N PRO A 180 -10.64 8.65 -20.35
CA PRO A 180 -11.47 8.04 -21.40
C PRO A 180 -10.84 6.80 -22.04
N ALA A 181 -9.53 6.82 -22.27
CA ALA A 181 -8.81 5.69 -22.84
C ALA A 181 -8.75 4.47 -21.89
N SER A 182 -8.46 4.66 -20.60
CA SER A 182 -8.38 3.55 -19.65
C SER A 182 -9.75 2.93 -19.38
N LYS A 183 -10.79 3.76 -19.34
CA LYS A 183 -12.18 3.31 -19.25
C LYS A 183 -12.57 2.45 -20.45
N TYR A 184 -12.32 2.95 -21.66
CA TYR A 184 -12.60 2.20 -22.90
C TYR A 184 -11.90 0.83 -22.89
N LEU A 185 -10.61 0.79 -22.52
CA LEU A 185 -9.86 -0.47 -22.47
C LEU A 185 -10.39 -1.44 -21.41
N ALA A 186 -10.85 -0.94 -20.26
CA ALA A 186 -11.47 -1.75 -19.22
C ALA A 186 -12.80 -2.36 -19.69
N GLU A 187 -13.64 -1.58 -20.37
CA GLU A 187 -14.92 -2.02 -20.95
C GLU A 187 -14.70 -3.07 -22.05
N GLU A 188 -13.77 -2.83 -22.98
CA GLU A 188 -13.40 -3.79 -24.02
C GLU A 188 -12.86 -5.10 -23.46
N TYR A 189 -12.04 -5.02 -22.40
CA TYR A 189 -11.52 -6.21 -21.74
C TYR A 189 -12.64 -7.00 -21.04
N ALA A 190 -13.58 -6.32 -20.38
CA ALA A 190 -14.73 -6.96 -19.76
C ALA A 190 -15.65 -7.65 -20.77
N ALA A 191 -15.84 -7.05 -21.96
CA ALA A 191 -16.68 -7.61 -23.03
C ALA A 191 -16.11 -8.85 -23.71
N LYS A 192 -14.80 -9.14 -23.55
CA LYS A 192 -14.14 -10.36 -24.06
C LYS A 192 -14.25 -11.57 -23.13
N ARG A 193 -14.82 -11.39 -21.93
CA ARG A 193 -14.97 -12.45 -20.92
C ARG A 193 -16.35 -13.10 -20.99
#